data_AF-A0A2W5T699-F1
#
_entry.id   AF-A0A2W5T699-F1
#
_cell.length_a   1.000
_cell.length_b   1.000
_cell.length_c   1.000
_cell.angle_alpha   90.00
_cell.angle_beta   90.00
_cell.angle_gamma   90.00
#
_symmetry.space_group_name_H-M   'P 1'
#
loop_
_entity.id
_entity.type
_entity.pdbx_description
1 polymer ?
#
loop_
_entity_poly.entity_id
_entity_poly.type
_entity_poly.pdbx_seq_one_letter_code
_entity_poly.pdbx_strand_id
1 'polypeptide(L)'
;MAAEKAGRKANMAIVIPKNELNEFSLPRVCVATGQQGAVTFQKTEFQYVPRWIVIFAFAPLLYLIFYFALRKTASGSLPFTDEAWANVKAARRNVALAAMGLVAGIFLSLFSVSIIKDAGFVLLLVAFIGGLVAIGVFSRRLQKAYPRVTLIDDRDVHLVFPSSQAEDLVRAHLSSGTRPVA
;
A
#
# COMPACT_ATOMS: atom_id res chain seq x y z
N MET A 1 -34.03 7.14 -5.28
CA MET A 1 -32.81 7.88 -4.85
C MET A 1 -31.62 6.97 -4.50
N ALA A 2 -31.51 5.75 -5.05
CA ALA A 2 -30.40 4.82 -4.75
C ALA A 2 -29.44 4.59 -5.93
N ALA A 3 -29.78 5.07 -7.14
CA ALA A 3 -28.99 4.82 -8.35
C ALA A 3 -27.89 5.87 -8.60
N GLU A 4 -27.89 7.02 -7.90
CA GLU A 4 -26.93 8.11 -8.12
C GLU A 4 -25.63 7.98 -7.31
N LYS A 5 -25.50 6.95 -6.45
CA LYS A 5 -24.26 6.69 -5.68
C LYS A 5 -23.31 5.69 -6.32
N ALA A 6 -23.70 5.05 -7.43
CA ALA A 6 -22.87 4.06 -8.12
C ALA A 6 -21.97 4.68 -9.22
N GLY A 7 -22.21 5.94 -9.60
CA GLY A 7 -21.56 6.59 -10.75
C GLY A 7 -20.27 7.38 -10.49
N ARG A 8 -19.78 7.48 -9.25
CA ARG A 8 -18.61 8.34 -8.92
C ARG A 8 -17.55 7.63 -8.08
N LYS A 9 -17.03 6.50 -8.59
CA LYS A 9 -15.78 5.88 -8.08
C LYS A 9 -14.97 5.24 -9.20
N ALA A 10 -14.88 5.89 -10.35
CA ALA A 10 -13.68 5.73 -11.15
C ALA A 10 -12.57 6.44 -10.36
N ASN A 11 -11.84 5.70 -9.51
CA ASN A 11 -10.57 6.15 -8.95
C ASN A 11 -9.63 6.35 -10.13
N MET A 12 -9.72 7.51 -10.80
CA MET A 12 -8.79 7.88 -11.84
C MET A 12 -7.46 8.12 -11.15
N ALA A 13 -6.58 7.13 -11.26
CA ALA A 13 -5.23 7.23 -10.73
C ALA A 13 -4.60 8.53 -11.26
N ILE A 14 -4.16 9.39 -10.36
CA ILE A 14 -3.46 10.61 -10.72
C ILE A 14 -2.09 10.19 -11.24
N VAL A 15 -1.78 10.66 -12.44
CA VAL A 15 -0.48 10.49 -13.08
C VAL A 15 0.43 11.59 -12.55
N ILE A 16 1.44 11.22 -11.76
CA ILE A 16 2.44 12.16 -11.25
C ILE A 16 3.79 11.78 -11.83
N PRO A 17 4.49 12.69 -12.53
CA PRO A 17 5.83 12.43 -13.01
C PRO A 17 6.76 12.12 -11.85
N LYS A 18 7.64 11.12 -11.98
CA LYS A 18 8.61 10.76 -10.93
C LYS A 18 9.48 11.93 -10.49
N ASN A 19 9.79 12.83 -11.42
CA ASN A 19 10.62 14.02 -11.17
C ASN A 19 9.88 15.10 -10.37
N GLU A 20 8.56 15.03 -10.29
CA GLU A 20 7.68 15.97 -9.61
C GLU A 20 7.11 15.39 -8.30
N LEU A 21 7.67 14.28 -7.82
CA LEU A 21 7.36 13.70 -6.51
C LEU A 21 8.26 14.33 -5.41
N ASN A 22 8.30 15.66 -5.38
CA ASN A 22 9.12 16.44 -4.46
C ASN A 22 8.28 17.45 -3.67
N GLU A 23 8.87 18.02 -2.61
CA GLU A 23 8.22 18.95 -1.68
C GLU A 23 7.68 20.22 -2.36
N PHE A 24 8.27 20.61 -3.48
CA PHE A 24 7.96 21.86 -4.18
C PHE A 24 6.82 21.76 -5.19
N SER A 25 6.50 20.55 -5.66
CA SER A 25 5.54 20.29 -6.74
C SER A 25 4.20 19.77 -6.24
N LEU A 26 4.10 19.43 -4.95
CA LEU A 26 2.88 18.94 -4.32
C LEU A 26 2.27 19.99 -3.39
N PRO A 27 0.95 20.22 -3.44
CA PRO A 27 0.31 21.18 -2.56
C PRO A 27 0.38 20.69 -1.10
N ARG A 28 0.40 21.63 -0.14
CA ARG A 28 0.45 21.35 1.30
C ARG A 28 -0.90 20.84 1.84
N VAL A 29 -1.29 19.66 1.38
CA VAL A 29 -2.55 18.99 1.72
C VAL A 29 -2.22 17.57 2.17
N CYS A 30 -2.76 17.13 3.30
CA CYS A 30 -2.53 15.77 3.76
C CYS A 30 -3.12 14.75 2.78
N VAL A 31 -2.27 13.86 2.26
CA VAL A 31 -2.68 12.85 1.28
C VAL A 31 -3.73 11.86 1.85
N ALA A 32 -3.65 11.58 3.15
CA ALA A 32 -4.54 10.62 3.80
C ALA A 32 -5.94 11.20 4.09
N THR A 33 -6.00 12.44 4.56
CA THR A 33 -7.23 13.05 5.10
C THR A 33 -7.80 14.17 4.23
N GLY A 34 -6.99 14.82 3.39
CA GLY A 34 -7.37 16.01 2.62
C GLY A 34 -7.34 17.31 3.42
N GLN A 35 -6.93 17.28 4.70
CA GLN A 35 -6.81 18.48 5.53
C GLN A 35 -5.66 19.37 5.06
N GLN A 36 -5.91 20.68 5.04
CA GLN A 36 -4.93 21.73 4.76
C GLN A 36 -4.42 22.26 6.11
N GLY A 37 -3.10 22.29 6.34
CA GLY A 37 -2.56 22.68 7.64
C GLY A 37 -1.07 22.38 7.81
N ALA A 38 -0.64 22.17 9.06
CA ALA A 38 0.73 21.75 9.40
C ALA A 38 0.98 20.33 8.86
N VAL A 39 1.52 20.25 7.65
CA VAL A 39 1.89 19.00 6.99
C VAL A 39 3.41 18.90 6.92
N THR A 40 3.93 17.71 7.23
CA THR A 40 5.35 17.38 7.11
C THR A 40 5.55 16.51 5.87
N PHE A 41 6.56 16.85 5.07
CA PHE A 41 6.92 16.06 3.90
C PHE A 41 7.71 14.83 4.34
N GLN A 42 7.06 13.67 4.27
CA GLN A 42 7.67 12.41 4.66
C GLN A 42 8.18 11.69 3.42
N LYS A 43 9.43 11.22 3.47
CA LYS A 43 10.01 10.41 2.39
C LYS A 43 9.30 9.06 2.36
N THR A 44 8.64 8.78 1.24
CA THR A 44 7.88 7.55 1.02
C THR A 44 8.41 6.80 -0.18
N GLU A 45 8.55 5.48 -0.02
CA GLU A 45 8.87 4.57 -1.12
C GLU A 45 7.60 3.87 -1.57
N PHE A 46 7.25 4.08 -2.83
CA PHE A 46 6.21 3.39 -3.55
C PHE A 46 6.78 2.12 -4.14
N GLN A 47 6.07 1.02 -3.94
CA GLN A 47 6.43 -0.28 -4.48
C GLN A 47 5.23 -0.79 -5.24
N TYR A 48 5.45 -1.13 -6.50
CA TYR A 48 4.44 -1.73 -7.34
C TYR A 48 4.83 -3.18 -7.61
N VAL A 49 3.89 -4.06 -7.33
CA VAL A 49 3.97 -5.48 -7.64
C VAL A 49 2.73 -5.84 -8.46
N PRO A 50 2.89 -6.40 -9.67
CA PRO A 50 1.75 -6.74 -10.51
C PRO A 50 0.80 -7.72 -9.82
N ARG A 51 -0.50 -7.45 -9.85
CA ARG A 51 -1.52 -8.30 -9.18
C ARG A 51 -1.58 -9.73 -9.73
N TRP A 52 -1.25 -9.92 -11.00
CA TRP A 52 -1.26 -11.22 -11.65
C TRP A 52 -0.19 -12.17 -11.10
N ILE A 53 0.83 -11.66 -10.39
CA ILE A 53 1.87 -12.50 -9.77
C ILE A 53 1.29 -13.48 -8.73
N VAL A 54 0.11 -13.16 -8.17
CA VAL A 54 -0.60 -14.02 -7.22
C VAL A 54 -0.95 -15.39 -7.84
N ILE A 55 -1.02 -15.49 -9.18
CA ILE A 55 -1.20 -16.77 -9.88
C ILE A 55 -0.06 -17.75 -9.53
N PHE A 56 1.15 -17.26 -9.27
CA PHE A 56 2.29 -18.09 -8.88
C PHE A 56 2.33 -18.41 -7.39
N ALA A 57 1.32 -18.07 -6.59
CA ALA A 57 1.31 -18.35 -5.16
C ALA A 57 1.48 -19.85 -4.83
N PHE A 58 1.09 -20.75 -5.74
CA PHE A 58 1.26 -22.20 -5.61
C PHE A 58 2.71 -22.68 -5.83
N ALA A 59 3.57 -21.85 -6.43
CA ALA A 59 4.98 -22.13 -6.68
C ALA A 59 5.83 -21.08 -5.93
N PRO A 60 6.06 -21.24 -4.61
CA PRO A 60 6.64 -20.19 -3.76
C PRO A 60 8.02 -19.71 -4.24
N LEU A 61 8.82 -20.61 -4.82
CA LEU A 61 10.13 -20.26 -5.39
C LEU A 61 9.99 -19.34 -6.62
N LEU A 62 9.12 -19.70 -7.57
CA LEU A 62 8.85 -18.87 -8.75
C LEU A 62 8.21 -17.54 -8.35
N TYR A 63 7.27 -17.56 -7.41
CA TYR A 63 6.65 -16.36 -6.85
C TYR A 63 7.71 -15.38 -6.32
N LEU A 64 8.67 -15.87 -5.54
CA LEU A 64 9.78 -15.06 -5.02
C LEU A 64 10.63 -14.47 -6.14
N ILE A 65 11.02 -15.29 -7.14
CA ILE A 65 11.83 -14.84 -8.28
C ILE A 65 11.12 -13.72 -9.02
N PHE A 66 9.86 -13.92 -9.42
CA PHE A 66 9.07 -12.90 -10.11
C PHE A 66 8.81 -11.69 -9.21
N TYR A 67 8.67 -11.87 -7.89
CA TYR A 67 8.42 -10.78 -6.97
C TYR A 67 9.61 -9.84 -6.93
N PHE A 68 10.83 -10.37 -6.83
CA PHE A 68 12.04 -9.55 -6.86
C PHE A 68 12.33 -8.98 -8.25
N ALA A 69 12.10 -9.75 -9.32
CA ALA A 69 12.36 -9.30 -10.69
C ALA A 69 11.38 -8.22 -11.19
N LEU A 70 10.11 -8.28 -10.78
CA LEU A 70 9.05 -7.39 -11.26
C LEU A 70 8.71 -6.25 -10.28
N ARG A 71 9.35 -6.20 -9.11
CA ARG A 71 9.13 -5.12 -8.14
C ARG A 71 9.72 -3.83 -8.68
N LYS A 72 8.83 -2.92 -9.10
CA LYS A 72 9.20 -1.55 -9.43
C LYS A 72 9.13 -0.68 -8.18
N THR A 73 10.16 0.12 -7.94
CA THR A 73 10.21 1.06 -6.82
C THR A 73 10.30 2.49 -7.34
N ALA A 74 9.62 3.40 -6.65
CA ALA A 74 9.75 4.84 -6.88
C ALA A 74 9.77 5.54 -5.51
N SER A 75 10.71 6.46 -5.29
CA SER A 75 10.79 7.23 -4.05
C SER A 75 10.29 8.64 -4.29
N GLY A 76 9.50 9.17 -3.35
CA GLY A 76 9.05 10.56 -3.39
C GLY A 76 8.63 11.05 -2.00
N SER A 77 8.63 12.36 -1.80
CA SER A 77 8.09 12.96 -0.58
C SER A 77 6.61 13.22 -0.74
N LEU A 78 5.80 12.79 0.24
CA LEU A 78 4.38 13.10 0.29
C LEU A 78 4.05 13.91 1.55
N PRO A 79 3.14 14.89 1.45
CA PRO A 79 2.67 15.63 2.59
C PRO A 79 1.73 14.78 3.46
N PHE A 80 2.11 14.55 4.71
CA PHE A 80 1.29 13.91 5.73
C PHE A 80 1.16 14.82 6.95
N THR A 81 0.05 14.71 7.67
CA THR A 81 0.00 15.18 9.06
C THR A 81 0.72 14.19 9.96
N ASP A 82 1.28 14.66 11.07
CA ASP A 82 2.01 13.80 12.00
C ASP A 82 1.13 12.66 12.56
N GLU A 83 -0.16 12.93 12.77
CA GLU A 83 -1.15 11.92 13.18
C GLU A 83 -1.39 10.86 12.10
N ALA A 84 -1.55 11.29 10.83
CA ALA A 84 -1.74 10.36 9.72
C ALA A 84 -0.49 9.51 9.50
N TRP A 85 0.70 10.11 9.62
CA TRP A 85 1.96 9.41 9.51
C TRP A 85 2.18 8.40 10.65
N ALA A 86 1.85 8.77 11.89
CA ALA A 86 1.88 7.86 13.02
C ALA A 86 0.98 6.64 12.80
N ASN A 87 -0.22 6.84 12.24
CA ASN A 87 -1.15 5.76 11.89
C ASN A 87 -0.61 4.83 10.79
N VAL A 88 0.00 5.39 9.75
CA VAL A 88 0.67 4.60 8.69
C VAL A 88 1.84 3.79 9.26
N LYS A 89 2.67 4.41 10.09
CA LYS A 89 3.82 3.76 10.75
C LYS A 89 3.37 2.63 11.67
N ALA A 90 2.32 2.86 12.47
CA ALA A 90 1.72 1.85 13.33
C ALA A 90 1.13 0.69 12.51
N ALA A 91 0.40 0.99 11.43
CA ALA A 91 -0.15 -0.04 10.54
C ALA A 91 0.97 -0.87 9.88
N ARG A 92 2.04 -0.24 9.40
CA ARG A 92 3.20 -0.94 8.81
C ARG A 92 3.87 -1.85 9.83
N ARG A 93 4.06 -1.36 11.07
CA ARG A 93 4.59 -2.17 12.17
C ARG A 93 3.69 -3.37 12.47
N ASN A 94 2.38 -3.19 12.51
CA ASN A 94 1.44 -4.27 12.79
C ASN A 94 1.41 -5.32 11.68
N VAL A 95 1.51 -4.92 10.41
CA VAL A 95 1.66 -5.86 9.27
C VAL A 95 2.98 -6.64 9.40
N ALA A 96 4.08 -5.96 9.72
CA ALA A 96 5.37 -6.62 9.92
C ALA A 96 5.35 -7.61 11.09
N LEU A 97 4.75 -7.23 12.22
CA LEU A 97 4.56 -8.11 13.37
C LEU A 97 3.66 -9.31 13.04
N ALA A 98 2.57 -9.10 12.30
CA ALA A 98 1.69 -10.19 11.87
C ALA A 98 2.41 -11.17 10.93
N ALA A 99 3.21 -10.64 9.99
CA ALA A 99 4.02 -11.48 9.09
C ALA A 99 5.08 -12.28 9.86
N MET A 100 5.83 -11.64 10.78
CA MET A 100 6.80 -12.34 11.63
C MET A 100 6.12 -13.37 12.53
N GLY A 101 4.95 -13.04 13.09
CA GLY A 101 4.15 -13.96 13.90
C GLY A 101 3.68 -15.18 13.12
N LEU A 102 3.28 -15.01 11.86
CA LEU A 102 2.94 -16.13 10.97
C LEU A 102 4.16 -17.02 10.70
N VAL A 103 5.33 -16.43 10.40
CA VAL A 103 6.56 -17.21 10.18
C VAL A 103 6.95 -17.97 11.45
N ALA A 104 7.01 -17.30 12.60
CA ALA A 104 7.34 -17.91 13.88
C ALA A 104 6.33 -19.01 14.26
N GLY A 105 5.04 -18.77 14.03
CA GLY A 105 3.97 -19.75 14.27
C GLY A 105 4.10 -20.99 13.39
N ILE A 106 4.44 -20.83 12.10
CA ILE A 106 4.73 -21.95 11.20
C ILE A 106 5.93 -22.74 11.72
N PHE A 107 7.05 -22.10 12.06
CA PHE A 107 8.24 -22.77 12.60
C PHE A 107 7.94 -23.56 13.88
N LEU A 108 7.21 -22.96 14.84
CA LEU A 108 6.80 -23.63 16.07
C LEU A 108 5.86 -24.82 15.80
N SER A 109 4.94 -24.67 14.86
CA SER A 109 4.02 -25.75 14.49
C SER A 109 4.75 -26.93 13.82
N LEU A 110 5.72 -26.66 12.93
CA LEU A 110 6.56 -27.69 12.32
C LEU A 110 7.40 -28.43 13.37
N PHE A 111 7.95 -27.71 14.35
CA PHE A 111 8.68 -28.34 15.46
C PHE A 111 7.75 -29.21 16.32
N SER A 112 6.51 -28.77 16.52
CA SER A 112 5.50 -29.50 17.29
C SER A 112 4.99 -30.75 16.57
N VAL A 113 4.89 -30.74 15.23
CA VAL A 113 4.55 -31.92 14.41
C VAL A 113 5.57 -33.05 14.58
N SER A 114 6.84 -32.71 14.80
CA SER A 114 7.89 -33.71 15.11
C SER A 114 7.70 -34.39 16.47
N ILE A 115 6.95 -33.78 17.39
CA ILE A 115 6.75 -34.27 18.76
C ILE A 115 5.35 -34.91 18.92
N ILE A 116 4.31 -34.33 18.32
CA ILE A 116 2.91 -34.75 18.44
C ILE A 116 2.28 -34.77 17.04
N LYS A 117 2.26 -35.94 16.40
CA LYS A 117 1.89 -36.11 14.97
C LYS A 117 0.47 -35.64 14.63
N ASP A 118 -0.52 -35.94 15.48
CA ASP A 118 -1.93 -35.66 15.17
C ASP A 118 -2.37 -34.22 15.52
N ALA A 119 -1.80 -33.63 16.58
CA ALA A 119 -2.15 -32.27 17.00
C ALA A 119 -1.37 -31.19 16.24
N GLY A 120 -0.16 -31.51 15.77
CA GLY A 120 0.72 -30.55 15.10
C GLY A 120 0.14 -30.01 13.79
N PHE A 121 -0.53 -30.87 13.01
CA PHE A 121 -1.13 -30.45 11.73
C PHE A 121 -2.32 -29.50 11.93
N VAL A 122 -3.17 -29.76 12.93
CA VAL A 122 -4.31 -28.90 13.27
C VAL A 122 -3.82 -27.53 13.75
N LEU A 123 -2.80 -27.51 14.62
CA LEU A 123 -2.18 -26.26 15.08
C LEU A 123 -1.56 -25.46 13.93
N LEU A 124 -0.91 -26.13 12.97
CA LEU A 124 -0.34 -25.49 11.78
C LEU A 124 -1.43 -24.82 10.93
N LEU A 125 -2.53 -25.52 10.66
CA LEU A 125 -3.66 -24.97 9.90
C LEU A 125 -4.30 -23.76 10.59
N VAL A 126 -4.53 -23.84 11.90
CA VAL A 126 -5.10 -22.73 12.69
C VAL A 126 -4.17 -21.53 12.71
N ALA A 127 -2.87 -21.73 12.93
CA ALA A 127 -1.87 -20.67 12.92
C ALA A 127 -1.76 -20.01 11.53
N PHE A 128 -1.80 -20.82 10.47
CA PHE A 128 -1.73 -20.33 9.09
C PHE A 128 -2.96 -19.48 8.72
N ILE A 129 -4.16 -19.99 8.96
CA ILE A 129 -5.41 -19.28 8.67
C ILE A 129 -5.51 -18.02 9.53
N GLY A 130 -5.25 -18.11 10.83
CA GLY A 130 -5.27 -16.97 11.75
C GLY A 130 -4.28 -15.87 11.34
N GLY A 131 -3.05 -16.26 10.96
CA GLY A 131 -2.04 -15.33 10.49
C GLY A 131 -2.42 -14.65 9.15
N LEU A 132 -2.99 -15.40 8.19
CA LEU A 132 -3.48 -14.83 6.94
C LEU A 132 -4.60 -13.81 7.16
N VAL A 133 -5.55 -14.11 8.06
CA VAL A 133 -6.63 -13.19 8.43
C VAL A 133 -6.07 -11.93 9.08
N ALA A 134 -5.14 -12.06 10.03
CA ALA A 134 -4.50 -10.92 10.68
C ALA A 134 -3.79 -10.01 9.66
N ILE A 135 -2.97 -10.59 8.77
CA ILE A 135 -2.29 -9.87 7.70
C ILE A 135 -3.31 -9.16 6.80
N GLY A 136 -4.41 -9.82 6.43
CA GLY A 136 -5.47 -9.23 5.62
C GLY A 136 -6.14 -8.02 6.28
N VAL A 137 -6.47 -8.11 7.56
CA VAL A 137 -7.10 -7.01 8.32
C VAL A 137 -6.15 -5.82 8.46
N PHE A 138 -4.89 -6.05 8.84
CA PHE A 138 -3.91 -4.99 8.99
C PHE A 138 -3.53 -4.34 7.65
N SER A 139 -3.42 -5.14 6.58
CA SER A 139 -3.18 -4.65 5.23
C SER A 139 -4.32 -3.75 4.75
N ARG A 140 -5.58 -4.12 5.01
CA ARG A 140 -6.74 -3.25 4.70
C ARG A 140 -6.71 -1.93 5.46
N ARG A 141 -6.28 -1.91 6.73
CA ARG A 141 -6.10 -0.66 7.48
C ARG A 141 -5.02 0.22 6.85
N LEU A 142 -3.89 -0.37 6.47
CA LEU A 142 -2.80 0.34 5.80
C LEU A 142 -3.29 0.94 4.46
N GLN A 143 -4.05 0.17 3.69
CA GLN A 143 -4.62 0.60 2.41
C GLN A 143 -5.67 1.72 2.51
N LYS A 144 -6.21 2.01 3.70
CA LYS A 144 -7.14 3.14 3.91
C LYS A 144 -6.39 4.44 4.23
N ALA A 145 -5.22 4.34 4.84
CA ALA A 145 -4.42 5.50 5.25
C ALA A 145 -3.31 5.85 4.24
N TYR A 146 -2.90 4.89 3.42
CA TYR A 146 -1.78 5.04 2.49
C TYR A 146 -2.26 5.04 1.03
N PRO A 147 -1.73 5.93 0.17
CA PRO A 147 -2.06 5.95 -1.25
C PRO A 147 -1.68 4.65 -1.94
N ARG A 148 -2.54 4.18 -2.85
CA ARG A 148 -2.30 2.94 -3.59
C ARG A 148 -1.66 3.25 -4.92
N VAL A 149 -0.56 2.56 -5.20
CA VAL A 149 0.10 2.60 -6.50
C VAL A 149 -0.58 1.60 -7.42
N THR A 150 -1.06 2.07 -8.56
CA THR A 150 -1.74 1.22 -9.56
C THR A 150 -0.83 0.83 -10.70
N LEU A 151 0.12 1.70 -11.05
CA LEU A 151 1.13 1.48 -12.07
C LEU A 151 2.35 2.36 -11.77
N ILE A 152 3.55 1.83 -12.00
CA ILE A 152 4.78 2.62 -12.07
C ILE A 152 5.33 2.41 -13.48
N ASP A 153 5.25 3.46 -14.28
CA ASP A 153 5.93 3.53 -15.57
C ASP A 153 7.33 4.13 -15.39
N ASP A 154 8.13 4.26 -16.44
CA ASP A 154 9.48 4.79 -16.35
C ASP A 154 9.51 6.28 -16.01
N ARG A 155 8.52 7.04 -16.49
CA ARG A 155 8.38 8.49 -16.24
C ARG A 155 7.32 8.84 -15.20
N ASP A 156 6.28 8.03 -15.07
CA ASP A 156 5.08 8.40 -14.31
C ASP A 156 4.71 7.38 -13.23
N VAL A 157 4.10 7.87 -12.16
CA VAL A 157 3.55 7.07 -11.06
C VAL A 157 2.05 7.31 -11.00
N HIS A 158 1.27 6.25 -11.16
CA HIS A 158 -0.18 6.29 -11.08
C HIS A 158 -0.62 6.01 -9.64
N LEU A 159 -1.00 7.06 -8.93
CA LEU A 159 -1.40 7.01 -7.53
C LEU A 159 -2.90 7.19 -7.37
N VAL A 160 -3.51 6.35 -6.54
CA VAL A 160 -4.89 6.51 -6.07
C VAL A 160 -4.84 6.97 -4.63
N PHE A 161 -5.32 8.19 -4.39
CA PHE A 161 -5.40 8.76 -3.06
C PHE A 161 -6.63 8.21 -2.30
N PRO A 162 -6.53 8.06 -0.97
CA PRO A 162 -7.66 7.59 -0.18
C PRO A 162 -8.73 8.67 0.04
N SER A 163 -8.35 9.95 0.00
CA SER A 163 -9.24 11.10 0.12
C SER A 163 -9.53 11.70 -1.25
N SER A 164 -10.81 11.80 -1.61
CA SER A 164 -11.24 12.48 -2.85
C SER A 164 -10.92 13.97 -2.82
N GLN A 165 -10.94 14.60 -1.63
CA GLN A 165 -10.59 16.01 -1.49
C GLN A 165 -9.10 16.26 -1.78
N ALA A 166 -8.23 15.35 -1.32
CA ALA A 166 -6.80 15.41 -1.65
C ALA A 166 -6.58 15.20 -3.16
N GLU A 167 -7.32 14.27 -3.76
CA GLU A 167 -7.28 14.02 -5.21
C GLU A 167 -7.66 15.26 -6.02
N ASP A 168 -8.78 15.90 -5.71
CA ASP A 168 -9.25 17.09 -6.43
C ASP A 168 -8.28 18.27 -6.30
N LEU A 169 -7.70 18.48 -5.10
CA LEU A 169 -6.74 19.56 -4.86
C LEU A 169 -5.40 19.32 -5.56
N VAL A 170 -4.88 18.08 -5.52
CA VAL A 170 -3.65 17.73 -6.24
C VAL A 170 -3.88 17.84 -7.75
N ARG A 171 -5.02 17.35 -8.25
CA ARG A 171 -5.37 17.46 -9.67
C ARG A 171 -5.48 18.91 -10.13
N ALA A 172 -6.15 19.76 -9.34
CA ALA A 172 -6.26 21.19 -9.62
C ALA A 172 -4.89 21.90 -9.59
N HIS A 173 -4.00 21.51 -8.68
CA HIS A 173 -2.65 22.06 -8.61
C HIS A 173 -1.82 21.65 -9.85
N LEU A 174 -1.84 20.36 -10.20
CA LEU A 174 -1.11 19.85 -11.36
C LEU A 174 -1.62 20.46 -12.68
N SER A 175 -2.94 20.64 -12.84
CA SER A 175 -3.51 21.29 -14.02
C SER A 175 -3.22 22.79 -14.08
N SER A 176 -3.10 23.47 -12.92
CA SER A 176 -2.69 24.88 -12.86
C SER A 176 -1.20 25.10 -13.13
N GLY A 177 -0.37 24.08 -12.86
CA GLY A 177 1.08 24.10 -13.10
C GLY A 177 1.49 23.64 -14.49
N THR A 178 0.57 23.08 -15.29
CA THR A 178 0.86 22.67 -16.67
C THR A 178 1.01 23.93 -17.53
N ARG A 179 2.25 24.45 -17.64
CA ARG A 179 2.58 25.41 -18.69
C ARG A 179 2.24 24.75 -20.05
N PRO A 180 1.59 25.47 -20.99
CA PRO A 180 1.45 24.97 -22.34
C PRO A 180 2.87 24.70 -22.86
N VAL A 181 3.11 23.47 -23.30
CA VAL A 181 4.31 23.11 -24.04
C VAL A 181 4.23 23.89 -25.35
N ALA A 182 5.03 24.96 -25.43
CA ALA A 182 5.24 25.73 -26.65
C ALA A 182 6.07 24.92 -27.66
#